data_AF-A0A7W5ILW5-F1
#
_entry.id   AF-A0A7W5ILW5-F1
#
_cell.length_a   1.000
_cell.length_b   1.000
_cell.length_c   1.000
_cell.angle_alpha   90.00
_cell.angle_beta   90.00
_cell.angle_gamma   90.00
#
_symmetry.space_group_name_H-M   'P 1'
#
loop_
_entity.id
_entity.type
_entity.pdbx_description
1 polymer ?
#
loop_
_entity_poly.entity_id
_entity_poly.type
_entity_poly.pdbx_seq_one_letter_code
_entity_poly.pdbx_strand_id
1 'polypeptide(L)'
;MNTKPDGNAEQKFQEMLARLVEVPEWTEKQQLELEMARDISVEMLRLAEDMRDGASDLEACLILLKYAKVLDFVMSALAARRDIKPQTLRVIFKLAGLRVDEAYPG
;
A
#
# COMPACT_ATOMS: atom_id res chain seq x y z
N MET A 1 37.78 0.74 -34.20
CA MET A 1 37.11 1.94 -33.68
C MET A 1 37.07 1.84 -32.17
N ASN A 2 37.73 2.75 -31.44
CA ASN A 2 37.64 2.82 -29.99
C ASN A 2 36.34 3.52 -29.61
N THR A 3 35.30 2.78 -29.25
CA THR A 3 34.17 3.31 -28.50
C THR A 3 34.68 3.66 -27.11
N LYS A 4 35.05 4.93 -26.89
CA LYS A 4 35.21 5.45 -25.53
C LYS A 4 33.90 5.16 -24.78
N PRO A 5 33.94 4.60 -23.57
CA PRO A 5 32.73 4.50 -22.76
C PRO A 5 32.23 5.92 -22.56
N ASP A 6 31.07 6.21 -23.12
CA ASP A 6 30.45 7.52 -23.03
C ASP A 6 29.97 7.66 -21.58
N GLY A 7 30.81 8.22 -20.71
CA GLY A 7 30.54 8.34 -19.26
C GLY A 7 29.22 9.05 -18.94
N ASN A 8 28.69 9.78 -19.93
CA ASN A 8 27.37 10.39 -19.93
C ASN A 8 26.22 9.36 -19.92
N ALA A 9 26.36 8.23 -20.60
CA ALA A 9 25.32 7.19 -20.65
C ALA A 9 25.22 6.42 -19.33
N GLU A 10 26.37 6.05 -18.75
CA GLU A 10 26.41 5.40 -17.44
C GLU A 10 25.91 6.35 -16.35
N GLN A 11 26.33 7.61 -16.36
CA GLN A 11 25.88 8.61 -15.40
C GLN A 11 24.36 8.87 -15.51
N LYS A 12 23.81 8.98 -16.72
CA LYS A 12 22.36 9.10 -16.93
C LYS A 12 21.59 7.87 -16.49
N PHE A 13 22.16 6.68 -16.66
CA PHE A 13 21.54 5.43 -16.19
C PHE A 13 21.52 5.37 -14.67
N GLN A 14 22.61 5.75 -14.01
CA GLN A 14 22.68 5.86 -12.56
C GLN A 14 21.71 6.93 -12.01
N GLU A 15 21.61 8.09 -12.66
CA GLU A 15 20.63 9.13 -12.30
C GLU A 15 19.18 8.67 -12.50
N MET A 16 18.91 7.90 -13.56
CA MET A 16 17.59 7.31 -13.79
C MET A 16 17.25 6.27 -12.73
N LEU A 17 18.20 5.38 -12.40
CA LEU A 17 18.03 4.42 -11.32
C LEU A 17 17.80 5.11 -9.99
N ALA A 18 18.58 6.15 -9.67
CA ALA A 18 18.42 6.95 -8.46
C ALA A 18 17.02 7.58 -8.36
N ARG A 19 16.47 8.12 -9.47
CA ARG A 19 15.10 8.65 -9.53
C ARG A 19 14.02 7.58 -9.46
N LEU A 20 14.30 6.35 -9.92
CA LEU A 20 13.37 5.22 -9.83
C LEU A 20 13.30 4.65 -8.41
N VAL A 21 14.37 4.80 -7.62
CA VAL A 21 14.44 4.40 -6.21
C VAL A 21 14.36 5.58 -5.25
N GLU A 22 14.07 6.79 -5.75
CA GLU A 22 13.79 7.94 -4.90
C GLU A 22 12.58 7.58 -4.05
N VAL A 23 12.83 7.36 -2.77
CA VAL A 23 11.78 7.10 -1.79
C VAL A 23 10.97 8.40 -1.73
N PRO A 24 9.67 8.37 -2.05
CA PRO A 24 8.85 9.56 -1.88
C PRO A 24 8.96 10.01 -0.43
N GLU A 25 9.19 11.31 -0.20
CA GLU A 25 9.20 11.89 1.14
C GLU A 25 7.80 11.76 1.75
N TRP A 26 7.54 10.63 2.39
CA TRP A 26 6.35 10.40 3.18
C TRP A 26 6.62 10.82 4.61
N THR A 27 5.62 11.48 5.18
CA THR A 27 5.57 11.67 6.63
C THR A 27 5.50 10.31 7.32
N GLU A 28 5.97 10.20 8.57
CA GLU A 28 5.86 8.98 9.38
C GLU A 28 4.42 8.46 9.41
N LYS A 29 3.44 9.37 9.47
CA LYS A 29 2.02 9.03 9.39
C LYS A 29 1.63 8.37 8.07
N GLN A 30 2.04 8.95 6.93
CA GLN A 30 1.73 8.38 5.61
C GLN A 30 2.43 7.03 5.39
N GLN A 31 3.64 6.88 5.95
CA GLN A 31 4.35 5.60 5.95
C GLN A 31 3.56 4.53 6.72
N LEU A 32 3.07 4.84 7.93
CA LEU A 32 2.20 3.94 8.70
C LEU A 32 0.90 3.63 7.96
N GLU A 33 0.30 4.63 7.29
CA GLU A 33 -0.90 4.43 6.46
C GLU A 33 -0.65 3.45 5.32
N LEU A 34 0.51 3.53 4.66
CA LEU A 34 0.87 2.56 3.63
C LEU A 34 1.11 1.17 4.24
N GLU A 35 1.82 1.06 5.36
CA GLU A 35 2.09 -0.22 6.02
C GLU A 35 0.78 -0.92 6.40
N MET A 36 -0.15 -0.17 6.99
CA MET A 36 -1.50 -0.63 7.28
C MET A 36 -2.26 -1.07 6.01
N ALA A 37 -2.16 -0.33 4.91
CA ALA A 37 -2.76 -0.73 3.63
C ALA A 37 -2.12 -2.00 3.04
N ARG A 38 -0.80 -2.15 3.18
CA ARG A 38 -0.06 -3.34 2.74
C ARG A 38 -0.55 -4.57 3.49
N ASP A 39 -0.70 -4.48 4.81
CA ASP A 39 -1.17 -5.61 5.61
C ASP A 39 -2.59 -6.04 5.20
N ILE A 40 -3.48 -5.09 4.86
CA ILE A 40 -4.79 -5.41 4.28
C ILE A 40 -4.66 -6.17 2.98
N SER A 41 -3.81 -5.69 2.07
CA SER A 41 -3.64 -6.35 0.77
C SER A 41 -3.14 -7.79 0.90
N VAL A 42 -2.32 -8.08 1.91
CA VAL A 42 -1.84 -9.43 2.22
C VAL A 42 -2.99 -10.32 2.70
N GLU A 43 -3.82 -9.81 3.62
CA GLU A 43 -5.00 -10.55 4.09
C GLU A 43 -6.03 -10.79 2.97
N MET A 44 -6.22 -9.82 2.07
CA MET A 44 -7.04 -9.99 0.87
C MET A 44 -6.50 -11.10 -0.04
N LEU A 45 -5.18 -11.15 -0.25
CA LEU A 45 -4.55 -12.17 -1.08
C LEU A 45 -4.75 -13.55 -0.47
N ARG A 46 -4.49 -13.71 0.84
CA ARG A 46 -4.71 -14.97 1.57
C ARG A 46 -6.14 -15.45 1.43
N LEU A 47 -7.11 -14.57 1.68
CA LEU A 47 -8.53 -14.90 1.55
C LEU A 47 -8.90 -15.29 0.11
N ALA A 48 -8.37 -14.59 -0.89
CA ALA A 48 -8.62 -14.92 -2.30
C ALA A 48 -7.99 -16.26 -2.71
N GLU A 49 -6.82 -16.60 -2.17
CA GLU A 49 -6.17 -17.91 -2.37
C GLU A 49 -6.98 -19.03 -1.71
N ASP A 50 -7.45 -18.83 -0.48
CA ASP A 50 -8.32 -19.78 0.22
C ASP A 50 -9.64 -20.00 -0.56
N MET A 51 -10.23 -18.93 -1.10
CA MET A 51 -11.42 -18.98 -1.94
C MET A 51 -11.20 -19.69 -3.28
N ARG A 52 -9.98 -19.64 -3.84
CA ARG A 52 -9.61 -20.32 -5.09
C ARG A 52 -9.60 -21.84 -4.89
N ASP A 53 -9.08 -22.30 -3.76
CA ASP A 53 -8.83 -23.71 -3.49
C ASP A 53 -10.02 -24.39 -2.75
N GLY A 54 -11.02 -23.62 -2.32
CA GLY A 54 -12.24 -24.08 -1.64
C GLY A 54 -13.56 -23.61 -2.27
N ALA A 55 -14.69 -23.86 -1.61
CA ALA A 55 -15.98 -23.29 -2.02
C ALA A 55 -16.08 -21.86 -1.49
N SER A 56 -16.08 -20.86 -2.37
CA SER A 56 -16.30 -19.47 -1.98
C SER A 56 -17.72 -19.28 -1.47
N ASP A 57 -17.90 -19.06 -0.17
CA ASP A 57 -19.17 -18.63 0.38
C ASP A 57 -19.33 -17.11 0.30
N LEU A 58 -20.57 -16.65 0.50
CA LEU A 58 -20.91 -15.23 0.44
C LEU A 58 -20.19 -14.42 1.52
N GLU A 59 -19.88 -15.04 2.67
CA GLU A 59 -19.22 -14.37 3.78
C GLU A 59 -17.78 -13.99 3.41
N ALA A 60 -17.01 -14.93 2.84
CA ALA A 60 -15.68 -14.68 2.32
C ALA A 60 -15.68 -13.58 1.25
N CYS A 61 -16.65 -13.60 0.33
CA CYS A 61 -16.80 -12.54 -0.68
C CYS A 61 -17.05 -11.16 -0.06
N LEU A 62 -17.89 -11.08 0.98
CA LEU A 62 -18.19 -9.83 1.67
C LEU A 62 -16.99 -9.31 2.48
N ILE A 63 -16.21 -10.19 3.09
CA ILE A 63 -14.96 -9.82 3.78
C ILE A 63 -13.95 -9.27 2.77
N LEU A 64 -13.77 -9.94 1.63
CA LEU A 64 -12.87 -9.46 0.57
C LEU A 64 -13.30 -8.09 0.03
N LEU A 65 -14.59 -7.88 -0.21
CA LEU A 65 -15.13 -6.59 -0.65
C LEU A 65 -14.89 -5.49 0.39
N LYS A 66 -15.03 -5.83 1.68
CA LYS A 66 -14.78 -4.91 2.79
C LYS A 66 -13.33 -4.46 2.81
N TYR A 67 -12.39 -5.40 2.71
CA TYR A 67 -10.96 -5.09 2.65
C TYR A 67 -10.61 -4.28 1.40
N ALA A 68 -11.17 -4.63 0.24
CA ALA A 68 -10.97 -3.88 -1.00
C ALA A 68 -11.39 -2.41 -0.87
N LYS A 69 -12.52 -2.13 -0.19
CA LYS A 69 -12.97 -0.75 0.07
C LYS A 69 -12.04 0.03 0.98
N VAL A 70 -11.49 -0.62 2.02
CA VAL A 70 -10.52 0.05 2.91
C VAL A 70 -9.24 0.36 2.15
N LEU A 71 -8.72 -0.62 1.39
CA LEU A 71 -7.52 -0.45 0.59
C LEU A 71 -7.70 0.67 -0.45
N ASP A 72 -8.81 0.69 -1.18
CA ASP A 72 -9.13 1.74 -2.15
C ASP A 72 -9.18 3.13 -1.51
N PHE A 73 -9.80 3.25 -0.34
CA PHE A 73 -9.85 4.52 0.41
C PHE A 73 -8.45 5.02 0.77
N VAL A 74 -7.61 4.16 1.36
CA VAL A 74 -6.26 4.55 1.80
C VAL A 74 -5.38 4.91 0.60
N MET A 75 -5.37 4.06 -0.42
CA MET A 75 -4.56 4.29 -1.62
C MET A 75 -5.01 5.55 -2.38
N SER A 76 -6.31 5.78 -2.50
CA SER A 76 -6.85 6.98 -3.14
C SER A 76 -6.52 8.25 -2.35
N ALA A 77 -6.58 8.21 -1.01
CA ALA A 77 -6.22 9.34 -0.17
C ALA A 77 -4.71 9.66 -0.26
N LEU A 78 -3.84 8.65 -0.15
CA LEU A 78 -2.40 8.78 -0.28
C LEU A 78 -1.99 9.30 -1.66
N ALA A 79 -2.54 8.73 -2.74
CA ALA A 79 -2.28 9.16 -4.12
C ALA A 79 -2.69 10.64 -4.35
N ALA A 80 -3.80 11.06 -3.74
CA ALA A 80 -4.27 12.45 -3.80
C ALA A 80 -3.58 13.37 -2.79
N ARG A 81 -2.59 12.89 -2.02
CA ARG A 81 -1.91 13.61 -0.92
C ARG A 81 -2.89 14.23 0.09
N ARG A 82 -4.03 13.58 0.30
CA ARG A 82 -5.03 14.03 1.29
C ARG A 82 -4.64 13.50 2.65
N ASP A 83 -4.81 14.35 3.65
CA ASP A 83 -4.65 13.93 5.03
C ASP A 83 -5.82 13.03 5.46
N ILE A 84 -5.51 11.84 5.96
CA ILE A 84 -6.51 10.97 6.57
C ILE A 84 -6.58 11.30 8.07
N LYS A 85 -7.74 11.72 8.57
CA LYS A 85 -7.87 11.94 10.02
C LYS A 85 -7.62 10.62 10.75
N PRO A 86 -6.77 10.58 11.80
CA PRO A 86 -6.41 9.32 12.44
C PRO A 86 -7.63 8.54 12.97
N GLN A 87 -8.62 9.25 13.55
CA GLN A 87 -9.85 8.59 13.98
C GLN A 87 -10.63 7.94 12.82
N THR A 88 -10.60 8.51 11.62
CA THR A 88 -11.28 7.96 10.45
C THR A 88 -10.66 6.62 10.06
N LEU A 89 -9.33 6.55 9.95
CA LEU A 89 -8.65 5.30 9.61
C LEU A 89 -8.88 4.24 10.69
N ARG A 90 -8.77 4.61 11.97
CA ARG A 90 -9.05 3.72 13.11
C ARG A 90 -10.45 3.13 13.06
N VAL A 91 -11.46 3.96 12.82
CA VAL A 91 -12.85 3.51 12.73
C VAL A 91 -13.02 2.57 11.55
N ILE A 92 -12.47 2.90 10.37
CA ILE A 92 -12.58 2.07 9.16
C ILE A 92 -11.93 0.71 9.39
N PHE A 93 -10.71 0.66 9.94
CA PHE A 93 -10.00 -0.59 10.23
C PHE A 93 -10.72 -1.43 11.29
N LYS A 94 -11.20 -0.80 12.37
CA LYS A 94 -11.98 -1.49 13.40
C LYS A 94 -13.29 -2.05 12.84
N LEU A 95 -14.01 -1.27 12.02
CA LEU A 95 -15.21 -1.74 11.33
C LEU A 95 -14.87 -2.89 10.37
N ALA A 96 -13.69 -2.85 9.75
CA ALA A 96 -13.15 -3.92 8.91
C ALA A 96 -12.78 -5.20 9.69
N GLY A 97 -12.67 -5.14 11.01
CA GLY A 97 -12.17 -6.26 11.83
C GLY A 97 -10.65 -6.40 11.76
N LEU A 98 -9.96 -5.34 11.31
CA LEU A 98 -8.52 -5.30 11.13
C LEU A 98 -7.86 -4.67 12.34
N ARG A 99 -6.62 -5.08 12.61
CA ARG A 99 -5.78 -4.44 13.63
C ARG A 99 -5.34 -3.07 13.14
N VAL A 100 -5.33 -2.10 14.03
CA VAL A 100 -4.74 -0.78 13.80
C VAL A 100 -3.37 -0.80 14.47
N ASP A 101 -2.35 -0.29 13.78
CA ASP A 101 -1.02 -0.14 14.37
C ASP A 101 -1.09 0.72 15.65
N GLU A 102 -0.44 0.28 16.73
CA GLU A 102 -0.44 0.99 18.01
C GLU A 102 0.30 2.33 17.94
N ALA A 103 1.29 2.44 17.04
CA ALA A 103 1.99 3.68 16.76
C ALA A 103 1.13 4.67 15.94
N TYR A 104 0.01 4.22 15.37
CA TYR A 104 -0.86 5.12 14.61
C TYR A 104 -1.49 6.16 15.54
N PRO A 105 -1.52 7.46 15.20
CA PRO A 105 -1.90 8.54 16.13
C PRO A 105 -3.34 8.46 16.65
N GLY A 106 -3.52 8.87 17.92
CA GLY A 106 -4.77 9.07 18.67
C GLY A 106 -5.85 9.88 17.95
#